data_AF-A0A941CIS7-F1
#
_entry.id   AF-A0A941CIS7-F1
#
_cell.length_a   1.000
_cell.length_b   1.000
_cell.length_c   1.000
_cell.angle_alpha   90.00
_cell.angle_beta   90.00
_cell.angle_gamma   90.00
#
_symmetry.space_group_name_H-M   'P 1'
#
loop_
_entity.id
_entity.type
_entity.pdbx_description
1 polymer ?
#
loop_
_entity_poly.entity_id
_entity_poly.type
_entity_poly.pdbx_seq_one_letter_code
_entity_poly.pdbx_strand_id
1 'polypeptide(L)'
;MIAHITVIGWIIALIMNSQNKTEFGSYYIRQTLGIWILGFLLGIIPIIGCFAFIICVVLIIISLVNAANGKMVPIVGLGKQFQDWFKSL
;
A
#
# COMPACT_ATOMS: atom_id res chain seq x y z
N MET A 1 5.78 -3.25 -6.94
CA MET A 1 6.73 -4.29 -6.50
C MET A 1 7.67 -3.77 -5.44
N ILE A 2 8.62 -2.86 -5.74
CA ILE A 2 9.57 -2.34 -4.73
C ILE A 2 8.83 -1.65 -3.56
N ALA A 3 7.74 -0.94 -3.87
CA ALA A 3 6.91 -0.27 -2.87
C ALA A 3 6.31 -1.19 -1.79
N HIS A 4 6.23 -2.50 -2.06
CA HIS A 4 5.56 -3.50 -1.21
C HIS A 4 6.50 -4.22 -0.23
N ILE A 5 7.82 -4.05 -0.37
CA ILE A 5 8.80 -4.91 0.32
C ILE A 5 9.03 -4.43 1.75
N THR A 6 9.33 -3.14 1.93
CA THR A 6 9.52 -2.50 3.23
C THR A 6 9.09 -1.04 3.15
N VAL A 7 8.98 -0.36 4.31
CA VAL A 7 8.82 1.10 4.35
C VAL A 7 9.96 1.80 3.59
N ILE A 8 11.18 1.28 3.67
CA ILE A 8 12.33 1.79 2.89
C ILE A 8 12.11 1.57 1.39
N GLY A 9 11.66 0.39 0.97
CA GLY A 9 11.31 0.11 -0.42
C GLY A 9 10.18 1.01 -0.94
N TRP A 10 9.24 1.38 -0.07
CA TRP A 10 8.21 2.38 -0.38
C TRP A 10 8.79 3.77 -0.63
N ILE A 11 9.71 4.25 0.21
CA ILE A 11 10.40 5.54 0.00
C ILE A 11 11.18 5.54 -1.31
N ILE A 12 11.91 4.46 -1.60
CA ILE A 12 12.66 4.32 -2.87
C ILE A 12 11.70 4.39 -4.06
N ALA A 13 10.59 3.66 -4.00
CA ALA A 13 9.59 3.68 -5.07
C ALA A 13 8.98 5.08 -5.26
N LEU A 14 8.74 5.82 -4.18
CA LEU A 14 8.27 7.20 -4.22
C LEU A 14 9.26 8.11 -4.95
N ILE A 15 10.55 8.03 -4.60
CA ILE A 15 11.59 8.83 -5.25
C ILE A 15 11.70 8.46 -6.73
N MET A 16 11.77 7.18 -7.07
CA MET A 16 11.84 6.71 -8.47
C MET A 16 10.65 7.22 -9.29
N ASN A 17 9.44 7.15 -8.75
CA ASN A 17 8.23 7.59 -9.44
C ASN A 17 8.11 9.13 -9.48
N SER A 18 8.76 9.87 -8.57
CA SER A 18 8.81 11.33 -8.65
C SER A 18 9.66 11.82 -9.83
N GLN A 19 10.71 11.06 -10.20
CA GLN A 19 11.58 11.36 -11.34
C GLN A 19 10.99 10.91 -12.68
N ASN A 20 10.36 9.73 -12.71
CA ASN A 20 9.69 9.20 -13.89
C ASN A 20 8.29 8.71 -13.50
N LYS A 21 7.33 9.63 -13.55
CA LYS A 21 5.98 9.39 -13.03
C LYS A 21 5.19 8.47 -13.95
N THR A 22 4.75 7.37 -13.38
CA THR A 22 3.84 6.42 -14.05
C THR A 22 2.54 6.33 -13.27
N GLU A 23 1.42 6.14 -13.97
CA GLU A 23 0.13 5.95 -13.32
C GLU A 23 0.15 4.70 -12.42
N PHE A 24 0.74 3.61 -12.94
CA PHE A 24 0.91 2.34 -12.24
C PHE A 24 1.77 2.47 -10.96
N GLY A 25 2.90 3.17 -11.05
CA GLY A 25 3.77 3.42 -9.90
C GLY A 25 3.06 4.26 -8.84
N SER A 26 2.45 5.37 -9.27
CA SER A 26 1.69 6.27 -8.38
C SER A 26 0.54 5.53 -7.68
N TYR A 27 -0.18 4.67 -8.41
CA TYR A 27 -1.26 3.84 -7.86
C TYR A 27 -0.78 2.96 -6.71
N TYR A 28 0.31 2.20 -6.92
CA TYR A 28 0.82 1.27 -5.91
C TYR A 28 1.57 1.95 -4.76
N ILE A 29 2.15 3.13 -4.99
CA ILE A 29 2.68 3.97 -3.91
C ILE A 29 1.55 4.38 -2.96
N ARG A 30 0.45 4.92 -3.49
CA ARG A 30 -0.74 5.33 -2.71
C ARG A 30 -1.38 4.14 -1.99
N GLN A 31 -1.57 3.04 -2.73
CA GLN A 31 -2.18 1.81 -2.22
C GLN A 31 -1.40 1.24 -1.04
N THR A 32 -0.07 1.13 -1.18
CA THR A 32 0.77 0.53 -0.14
C THR A 32 0.95 1.45 1.05
N LEU A 33 1.04 2.77 0.85
CA LEU A 33 1.04 3.74 1.95
C LEU A 33 -0.21 3.58 2.84
N GLY A 34 -1.39 3.47 2.23
CA GLY A 34 -2.62 3.26 2.97
C GLY A 34 -2.64 1.95 3.77
N ILE A 35 -2.06 0.87 3.24
CA ILE A 35 -1.96 -0.41 3.96
C ILE A 35 -1.04 -0.28 5.18
N TRP A 36 0.11 0.41 5.03
CA TRP A 36 1.02 0.66 6.16
C TRP A 36 0.37 1.49 7.26
N ILE A 37 -0.32 2.57 6.90
CA ILE A 37 -1.04 3.43 7.85
C ILE A 37 -2.17 2.65 8.54
N LEU A 38 -2.95 1.88 7.78
CA LEU A 38 -4.02 1.05 8.34
C LEU A 38 -3.46 0.05 9.35
N GLY A 39 -2.35 -0.61 9.04
CA GLY A 39 -1.69 -1.54 9.95
C GLY A 39 -1.24 -0.93 11.25
N PHE A 40 -0.62 0.24 11.15
CA PHE A 40 -0.21 1.01 12.32
C PHE A 40 -1.41 1.37 13.20
N LEU A 41 -2.50 1.87 12.60
CA LEU A 41 -3.72 2.23 13.34
C LEU A 41 -4.40 1.02 14.00
N LEU A 42 -4.53 -0.10 13.28
CA LEU A 42 -5.10 -1.34 13.83
C LEU A 42 -4.22 -1.91 14.96
N GLY A 43 -2.89 -1.74 14.86
CA GLY A 43 -1.92 -2.19 15.86
C GLY A 43 -2.06 -1.52 17.23
N ILE A 44 -2.61 -0.30 17.29
CA ILE A 44 -2.81 0.45 18.54
C ILE A 44 -3.98 -0.11 19.35
N ILE A 45 -4.92 -0.81 18.72
CA ILE A 45 -6.13 -1.30 19.37
C ILE A 45 -5.79 -2.61 20.11
N PRO A 46 -5.96 -2.75 21.44
CA PRO A 46 -5.41 -3.88 22.20
C PRO A 46 -5.80 -5.29 21.71
N ILE A 47 -7.06 -5.50 21.31
CA ILE A 47 -7.57 -6.81 20.86
C ILE A 47 -7.36 -7.01 19.35
N ILE A 48 -7.57 -5.96 18.55
CA ILE A 48 -7.44 -6.01 17.09
C ILE A 48 -5.95 -6.02 16.67
N GLY A 49 -5.11 -5.35 17.45
CA GLY A 49 -3.67 -5.23 17.25
C GLY A 49 -2.96 -6.57 17.26
N CYS A 50 -3.47 -7.56 18.03
CA CYS A 50 -2.98 -8.95 17.99
C CYS A 50 -3.03 -9.56 16.58
N PHE A 51 -3.95 -9.10 15.74
CA PHE A 51 -4.16 -9.58 14.36
C PHE A 51 -3.76 -8.57 13.29
N ALA A 52 -3.43 -7.32 13.66
CA ALA A 52 -3.13 -6.24 12.72
C ALA A 52 -1.98 -6.61 11.77
N PHE A 53 -0.95 -7.29 12.27
CA PHE A 53 0.16 -7.78 11.44
C PHE A 53 -0.32 -8.74 10.35
N ILE A 54 -1.14 -9.73 10.71
CA ILE A 54 -1.67 -10.73 9.76
C ILE A 54 -2.53 -10.04 8.69
N ILE A 55 -3.42 -9.13 9.11
CA ILE A 55 -4.27 -8.36 8.20
C ILE A 55 -3.41 -7.58 7.19
N CYS A 56 -2.39 -6.88 7.66
CA CYS A 56 -1.51 -6.11 6.78
C CYS A 56 -0.69 -6.97 5.84
N VAL A 57 -0.14 -8.09 6.29
CA VAL A 57 0.60 -9.02 5.44
C VAL A 57 -0.30 -9.53 4.32
N VAL A 58 -1.54 -9.93 4.64
CA VAL A 58 -2.52 -10.38 3.64
C VAL A 58 -2.82 -9.27 2.62
N LEU A 59 -3.07 -8.04 3.07
CA LEU A 59 -3.35 -6.91 2.17
C LEU A 59 -2.15 -6.56 1.29
N ILE A 60 -0.92 -6.59 1.81
CA ILE A 60 0.30 -6.38 1.03
C ILE A 60 0.48 -7.47 -0.02
N ILE A 61 0.24 -8.75 0.32
CA ILE A 61 0.36 -9.87 -0.62
C ILE A 61 -0.65 -9.71 -1.76
N ILE A 62 -1.92 -9.43 -1.45
CA ILE A 62 -2.96 -9.20 -2.48
C ILE A 62 -2.57 -8.04 -3.39
N SER A 63 -2.13 -6.92 -2.81
CA SER A 63 -1.66 -5.75 -3.55
C SER A 63 -0.46 -6.08 -4.44
N LEU A 64 0.50 -6.85 -3.93
CA LEU A 64 1.69 -7.26 -4.67
C LEU A 64 1.34 -8.21 -5.84
N VAL A 65 0.46 -9.19 -5.63
CA VAL A 65 0.00 -10.11 -6.67
C VAL A 65 -0.71 -9.34 -7.79
N ASN A 66 -1.59 -8.40 -7.45
CA ASN A 66 -2.24 -7.56 -8.45
C ASN A 66 -1.20 -6.72 -9.24
N ALA A 67 -0.18 -6.20 -8.56
CA ALA A 67 0.89 -5.45 -9.20
C ALA A 67 1.72 -6.34 -10.14
N ALA A 68 2.07 -7.55 -9.72
CA ALA A 68 2.82 -8.49 -10.54
C ALA A 68 2.05 -8.90 -11.81
N ASN A 69 0.71 -8.93 -11.74
CA ASN A 69 -0.17 -9.16 -12.88
C ASN A 69 -0.45 -7.90 -13.72
N GLY A 70 0.16 -6.75 -13.41
CA GLY A 70 -0.06 -5.49 -14.12
C GLY A 70 -1.46 -4.88 -13.96
N LYS A 71 -2.24 -5.33 -12.98
CA LYS A 71 -3.61 -4.86 -12.75
C LYS A 71 -3.62 -3.77 -11.68
N MET A 72 -4.43 -2.72 -11.83
CA MET A 72 -4.64 -1.70 -10.79
C MET A 72 -5.95 -1.98 -10.06
N VAL A 73 -5.94 -2.97 -9.16
CA VAL A 73 -7.13 -3.39 -8.41
C VAL A 73 -7.06 -2.81 -7.00
N PRO A 74 -8.10 -2.12 -6.52
CA PRO A 74 -8.12 -1.61 -5.16
C PRO A 74 -8.25 -2.77 -4.19
N ILE A 75 -7.54 -2.71 -3.06
CA ILE A 75 -7.79 -3.67 -1.98
C ILE A 75 -9.23 -3.50 -1.48
N VAL A 76 -9.82 -4.61 -1.02
CA VAL A 76 -11.19 -4.64 -0.52
C VAL A 76 -11.34 -3.69 0.68
N GLY A 77 -12.46 -2.97 0.75
CA GLY A 77 -12.81 -2.07 1.85
C GLY A 77 -12.32 -0.63 1.66
N LEU A 78 -11.00 -0.41 1.66
CA LEU A 78 -10.40 0.93 1.71
C LEU A 78 -9.53 1.31 0.50
N GLY A 79 -9.36 0.42 -0.48
CA GLY A 79 -8.44 0.67 -1.59
C GLY A 79 -8.78 1.90 -2.42
N LYS A 80 -10.07 2.18 -2.63
CA LYS A 80 -10.51 3.38 -3.36
C LYS A 80 -10.22 4.66 -2.57
N GLN A 81 -10.48 4.64 -1.27
CA GLN A 81 -10.22 5.74 -0.35
C GLN A 81 -8.73 6.07 -0.29
N PHE A 82 -7.85 5.08 -0.36
CA PHE A 82 -6.41 5.34 -0.43
C PHE A 82 -6.01 6.10 -1.69
N GLN A 83 -6.63 5.80 -2.84
CA GLN A 83 -6.36 6.54 -4.07
C GLN A 83 -6.81 7.99 -3.97
N ASP A 84 -7.94 8.25 -3.29
CA ASP A 84 -8.50 9.59 -3.11
C ASP A 84 -7.72 10.41 -2.07
N TRP A 85 -7.40 9.83 -0.91
CA TRP A 85 -6.67 10.50 0.18
C TRP A 85 -5.23 10.84 -0.21
N PHE A 86 -4.59 9.95 -0.97
CA PHE A 86 -3.19 10.09 -1.35
C PHE A 86 -3.01 10.57 -2.79
N LYS A 87 -4.05 11.12 -3.43
CA LYS A 87 -4.04 11.52 -4.86
C LYS A 87 -2.93 12.50 -5.27
N SER A 88 -2.32 13.20 -4.32
CA SER A 88 -1.21 14.12 -4.59
C SER A 88 0.16 13.44 -4.74
N LEU A 89 0.28 12.16 -4.33
CA LEU A 89 1.48 11.33 -4.46
C LEU A 89 1.60 10.75 -5.88
#